data_AF-A0A841TWD5-F1
#
_entry.id   AF-A0A841TWD5-F1
#
_cell.length_a   1.000
_cell.length_b   1.000
_cell.length_c   1.000
_cell.angle_alpha   90.00
_cell.angle_beta   90.00
_cell.angle_gamma   90.00
#
_symmetry.space_group_name_H-M   'P 1'
#
loop_
_entity.id
_entity.type
_entity.pdbx_description
1 polymer ?
#
loop_
_entity_poly.entity_id
_entity_poly.type
_entity_poly.pdbx_seq_one_letter_code
_entity_poly.pdbx_strand_id
1 'polypeptide(L)'
;MINVKDAPYNAAGDGRTDDTKAIQNAINAAGAFGKVYFPKGSYRITNTIAIGRFPGLSIVGENWTAASIKMDVDNRPIFRFTSMDTHSVTMEELELTFTRLQTKDRNPNGIAVEYTNETSNSNGLYHHVYRKLRVVNAGYGFKTTSSGQLPVWGCKWEDIMFWTVGTTCFYIRSSSAIGRPMNMFSNIKIFQDPSVVASSAFDMQTEFSLDSLNCENWANTILKNDSAFNCIIRYVHVEHHRITVNYSLMFVLENGAYDVSGVSVSIKSWTNSVHTVLQGDGKSVLNARNIYINPEQGVGSGNISAIGTFGKVVASGLLRSGSTEASKVSDYATYTNNGWNFYSIDGLPPYIEDGASLPPAGAAYRGRMFYKRSNGGSDVLYICLKGADGSYAWKVL
;
A
#
# COMPACT_ATOMS: atom_id res chain seq x y z
N MET A 1 13.88 30.88 9.19
CA MET A 1 14.05 29.98 8.03
C MET A 1 15.52 30.01 7.65
N ILE A 2 16.15 28.86 7.50
CA ILE A 2 17.55 28.70 7.07
C ILE A 2 17.55 28.30 5.61
N ASN A 3 18.15 29.11 4.75
CA ASN A 3 18.42 28.74 3.37
C ASN A 3 19.79 28.05 3.32
N VAL A 4 19.85 26.84 2.74
CA VAL A 4 21.11 26.07 2.67
C VAL A 4 22.19 26.75 1.85
N LYS A 5 21.85 27.67 0.92
CA LYS A 5 22.82 28.41 0.10
C LYS A 5 23.41 29.63 0.80
N ASP A 6 22.71 30.16 1.80
CA ASP A 6 23.16 31.36 2.51
C ASP A 6 24.31 31.01 3.47
N ALA A 7 25.16 32.00 3.77
CA ALA A 7 26.16 31.86 4.81
C ALA A 7 25.48 31.60 6.18
N PRO A 8 26.04 30.74 7.04
CA PRO A 8 27.35 30.09 6.93
C PRO A 8 27.34 28.70 6.25
N TYR A 9 26.19 28.23 5.74
CA TYR A 9 26.05 26.86 5.23
C TYR A 9 26.66 26.71 3.84
N ASN A 10 26.44 27.69 2.96
CA ASN A 10 27.07 27.79 1.65
C ASN A 10 26.98 26.51 0.79
N ALA A 11 25.85 25.80 0.84
CA ALA A 11 25.60 24.68 -0.07
C ALA A 11 25.58 25.20 -1.53
N ALA A 12 26.28 24.52 -2.43
CA ALA A 12 26.39 24.94 -3.82
C ALA A 12 25.11 24.62 -4.60
N GLY A 13 24.57 23.41 -4.44
CA GLY A 13 23.42 22.92 -5.22
C GLY A 13 23.70 22.81 -6.72
N ASP A 14 24.96 22.55 -7.11
CA ASP A 14 25.46 22.51 -8.49
C ASP A 14 25.52 21.08 -9.09
N GLY A 15 25.17 20.07 -8.30
CA GLY A 15 25.19 18.65 -8.66
C GLY A 15 26.58 17.99 -8.62
N ARG A 16 27.63 18.72 -8.20
CA ARG A 16 29.04 18.29 -8.22
C ARG A 16 29.70 18.44 -6.86
N THR A 17 29.56 19.60 -6.25
CA THR A 17 30.07 19.90 -4.91
C THR A 17 29.38 19.01 -3.89
N ASP A 18 30.15 18.48 -2.93
CA ASP A 18 29.60 17.68 -1.85
C ASP A 18 28.97 18.59 -0.79
N ASP A 19 27.64 18.72 -0.84
CA ASP A 19 26.85 19.58 0.03
C ASP A 19 26.50 18.92 1.37
N THR A 20 26.96 17.69 1.64
CA THR A 20 26.60 16.91 2.83
C THR A 20 26.78 17.70 4.12
N LYS A 21 27.97 18.30 4.33
CA LYS A 21 28.28 19.05 5.55
C LYS A 21 27.47 20.33 5.67
N ALA A 22 27.30 21.05 4.55
CA ALA A 22 26.51 22.28 4.50
C ALA A 22 25.05 22.02 4.91
N ILE A 23 24.45 20.97 4.35
CA ILE A 23 23.07 20.57 4.64
C ILE A 23 22.93 20.06 6.06
N GLN A 24 23.84 19.20 6.52
CA GLN A 24 23.79 18.71 7.90
C GLN A 24 23.89 19.86 8.91
N ASN A 25 24.75 20.84 8.66
CA ASN A 25 24.87 22.03 9.51
C ASN A 25 23.58 22.86 9.50
N ALA A 26 22.93 23.04 8.35
CA ALA A 26 21.66 23.76 8.23
C ALA A 26 20.54 23.06 9.01
N ILE A 27 20.45 21.73 8.90
CA ILE A 27 19.48 20.90 9.65
C ILE A 27 19.73 21.00 11.15
N ASN A 28 20.98 20.87 11.59
CA ASN A 28 21.34 20.97 13.01
C ASN A 28 21.04 22.37 13.58
N ALA A 29 21.33 23.42 12.81
CA ALA A 29 21.08 24.79 13.23
C ALA A 29 19.59 25.15 13.24
N ALA A 30 18.78 24.54 12.37
CA ALA A 30 17.33 24.67 12.42
C ALA A 30 16.75 24.03 13.68
N GLY A 31 17.15 22.79 13.97
CA GLY A 31 16.71 22.05 15.15
C GLY A 31 15.20 21.88 15.24
N ALA A 32 14.69 21.72 16.47
CA ALA A 32 13.26 21.61 16.74
C ALA A 32 12.51 22.88 16.31
N PHE A 33 11.37 22.72 15.64
CA PHE A 33 10.51 23.79 15.11
C PHE A 33 11.20 24.73 14.09
N GLY A 34 12.43 24.42 13.69
CA GLY A 34 13.16 25.15 12.67
C GLY A 34 12.64 24.84 11.28
N LYS A 35 13.05 25.66 10.31
CA LYS A 35 12.71 25.48 8.90
C LYS A 35 13.97 25.60 8.04
N VAL A 36 14.29 24.56 7.27
CA VAL A 36 15.36 24.53 6.27
C VAL A 36 14.74 24.60 4.88
N TYR A 37 15.26 25.51 4.06
CA TYR A 37 14.83 25.78 2.70
C TYR A 37 15.94 25.41 1.71
N PHE A 38 15.58 24.67 0.67
CA PHE A 38 16.43 24.30 -0.45
C PHE A 38 15.96 25.04 -1.71
N PRO A 39 16.63 26.13 -2.11
CA PRO A 39 16.42 26.72 -3.44
C PRO A 39 16.59 25.68 -4.56
N LYS A 40 16.15 26.02 -5.78
CA LYS A 40 16.45 25.22 -6.96
C LYS A 40 17.94 24.87 -7.03
N GLY A 41 18.22 23.59 -7.26
CA GLY A 41 19.57 23.04 -7.27
C GLY A 41 19.58 21.52 -7.17
N SER A 42 20.72 20.94 -7.56
CA SER A 42 21.03 19.53 -7.31
C SER A 42 22.06 19.47 -6.19
N TYR A 43 21.64 19.07 -5.00
CA TYR A 43 22.47 19.00 -3.81
C TYR A 43 23.07 17.60 -3.72
N ARG A 44 24.30 17.44 -4.21
CA ARG A 44 24.99 16.16 -4.15
C ARG A 44 25.44 15.89 -2.72
N ILE A 45 25.06 14.73 -2.19
CA ILE A 45 25.51 14.26 -0.87
C ILE A 45 26.24 12.92 -1.03
N THR A 46 27.20 12.67 -0.15
CA THR A 46 27.94 11.39 -0.08
C THR A 46 27.74 10.69 1.27
N ASN A 47 27.07 11.34 2.22
CA ASN A 47 26.69 10.74 3.50
C ASN A 47 25.24 11.04 3.87
N THR A 48 24.69 10.22 4.75
CA THR A 48 23.32 10.37 5.27
C THR A 48 23.17 11.68 6.04
N ILE A 49 22.05 12.36 5.81
CA ILE A 49 21.62 13.51 6.62
C ILE A 49 20.83 12.98 7.82
N ALA A 50 21.40 13.13 9.01
CA ALA A 50 20.80 12.70 10.26
C ALA A 50 19.82 13.76 10.78
N ILE A 51 18.63 13.30 11.17
CA ILE A 51 17.61 14.08 11.86
C ILE A 51 17.57 13.57 13.30
N GLY A 52 18.10 14.37 14.23
CA GLY A 52 18.06 14.10 15.66
C GLY A 52 16.68 14.32 16.25
N ARG A 53 16.61 14.59 17.56
CA ARG A 53 15.35 14.91 18.26
C ARG A 53 14.87 16.33 17.94
N PHE A 54 14.35 16.52 16.74
CA PHE A 54 13.91 17.82 16.20
C PHE A 54 12.41 17.85 15.91
N PRO A 55 11.55 17.79 16.95
CA PRO A 55 10.12 17.86 16.71
C PRO A 55 9.74 19.15 15.98
N GLY A 56 8.82 19.07 15.03
CA GLY A 56 8.35 20.23 14.26
C GLY A 56 9.34 20.77 13.22
N LEU A 57 10.49 20.13 12.99
CA LEU A 57 11.42 20.53 11.93
C LEU A 57 10.71 20.52 10.57
N SER A 58 10.89 21.57 9.77
CA SER A 58 10.38 21.66 8.41
C SER A 58 11.52 21.68 7.41
N ILE A 59 11.48 20.77 6.43
CA ILE A 59 12.46 20.64 5.36
C ILE A 59 11.71 20.87 4.05
N VAL A 60 11.98 21.97 3.36
CA VAL A 60 11.20 22.36 2.18
C VAL A 60 12.11 22.71 1.01
N GLY A 61 11.82 22.14 -0.15
CA GLY A 61 12.44 22.56 -1.41
C GLY A 61 11.64 23.66 -2.10
N GLU A 62 12.26 24.31 -3.06
CA GLU A 62 11.60 25.28 -3.93
C GLU A 62 10.51 24.61 -4.78
N ASN A 63 10.77 23.38 -5.23
CA ASN A 63 9.86 22.56 -6.03
C ASN A 63 10.38 21.11 -6.14
N TRP A 64 9.47 20.14 -6.08
CA TRP A 64 9.78 18.70 -6.15
C TRP A 64 10.36 18.15 -7.46
N THR A 65 10.53 18.97 -8.50
CA THR A 65 11.25 18.59 -9.74
C THR A 65 12.55 19.34 -9.94
N ALA A 66 12.88 20.31 -9.08
CA ALA A 66 14.01 21.23 -9.29
C ALA A 66 14.92 21.44 -8.07
N ALA A 67 14.45 21.12 -6.86
CA ALA A 67 15.26 21.01 -5.64
C ALA A 67 15.49 19.53 -5.33
N SER A 68 16.65 19.00 -5.72
CA SER A 68 16.96 17.57 -5.66
C SER A 68 18.09 17.30 -4.66
N ILE A 69 17.86 16.41 -3.71
CA ILE A 69 18.89 15.88 -2.82
C ILE A 69 19.35 14.55 -3.40
N LYS A 70 20.59 14.52 -3.86
CA LYS A 70 21.14 13.47 -4.72
C LYS A 70 22.23 12.69 -3.98
N MET A 71 21.90 11.49 -3.53
CA MET A 71 22.88 10.57 -2.95
C MET A 71 23.77 9.98 -4.05
N ASP A 72 25.08 10.22 -3.94
CA ASP A 72 26.11 9.72 -4.85
C ASP A 72 26.91 8.54 -4.30
N VAL A 73 26.37 7.89 -3.26
CA VAL A 73 26.92 6.67 -2.69
C VAL A 73 25.81 5.63 -2.60
N ASP A 74 26.14 4.42 -3.04
CA ASP A 74 25.23 3.29 -2.99
C ASP A 74 25.04 2.78 -1.55
N ASN A 75 23.94 2.07 -1.30
CA ASN A 75 23.65 1.34 -0.06
C ASN A 75 23.66 2.21 1.22
N ARG A 76 23.04 3.39 1.16
CA ARG A 76 22.97 4.32 2.27
C ARG A 76 21.67 5.16 2.25
N PRO A 77 21.10 5.54 3.41
CA PRO A 77 19.95 6.42 3.42
C PRO A 77 20.28 7.86 3.03
N ILE A 78 19.35 8.55 2.36
CA ILE A 78 19.41 10.02 2.20
C ILE A 78 19.15 10.69 3.55
N PHE A 79 17.96 10.48 4.12
CA PHE A 79 17.61 10.96 5.46
C PHE A 79 17.45 9.81 6.44
N ARG A 80 17.90 10.02 7.69
CA ARG A 80 17.72 9.07 8.79
C ARG A 80 17.28 9.79 10.05
N PHE A 81 16.14 9.37 10.61
CA PHE A 81 15.75 9.75 11.97
C PHE A 81 16.58 8.94 12.98
N THR A 82 17.39 9.61 13.79
CA THR A 82 18.32 8.97 14.74
C THR A 82 17.87 9.05 16.18
N SER A 83 16.71 9.67 16.45
CA SER A 83 16.22 9.85 17.81
C SER A 83 14.73 9.59 17.89
N MET A 84 14.35 8.73 18.84
CA MET A 84 12.95 8.45 19.16
C MET A 84 12.25 9.70 19.68
N ASP A 85 10.92 9.68 19.69
CA ASP A 85 10.09 10.80 20.14
C ASP A 85 10.34 12.08 19.30
N THR A 86 10.80 11.90 18.06
CA THR A 86 10.82 12.96 17.05
C THR A 86 9.48 12.93 16.34
N HIS A 87 8.80 14.07 16.31
CA HIS A 87 7.43 14.14 15.79
C HIS A 87 7.15 15.42 15.01
N SER A 88 6.07 15.45 14.23
CA SER A 88 5.63 16.67 13.53
C SER A 88 6.63 17.22 12.49
N VAL A 89 7.66 16.45 12.13
CA VAL A 89 8.59 16.82 11.05
C VAL A 89 7.85 16.86 9.72
N THR A 90 8.06 17.93 8.95
CA THR A 90 7.51 18.08 7.60
C THR A 90 8.62 18.02 6.56
N MET A 91 8.38 17.35 5.44
CA MET A 91 9.28 17.32 4.29
C MET A 91 8.48 17.52 3.00
N GLU A 92 8.76 18.60 2.28
CA GLU A 92 7.91 19.04 1.18
C GLU A 92 8.67 19.56 -0.03
N GLU A 93 8.08 19.43 -1.22
CA GLU A 93 8.55 20.07 -2.46
C GLU A 93 10.01 19.70 -2.82
N LEU A 94 10.38 18.42 -2.66
CA LEU A 94 11.74 17.91 -2.90
C LEU A 94 11.76 16.66 -3.79
N GLU A 95 12.83 16.52 -4.57
CA GLU A 95 13.22 15.24 -5.14
C GLU A 95 14.30 14.58 -4.26
N LEU A 96 14.10 13.32 -3.90
CA LEU A 96 15.07 12.47 -3.21
C LEU A 96 15.54 11.41 -4.20
N THR A 97 16.79 11.50 -4.65
CA THR A 97 17.28 10.64 -5.73
C THR A 97 18.61 9.99 -5.41
N PHE A 98 18.81 8.79 -5.95
CA PHE A 98 20.11 8.12 -6.02
C PHE A 98 20.70 8.28 -7.43
N THR A 99 22.03 8.36 -7.53
CA THR A 99 22.72 8.41 -8.84
C THR A 99 22.61 7.11 -9.62
N ARG A 100 22.36 6.00 -8.92
CA ARG A 100 22.17 4.67 -9.48
C ARG A 100 20.98 4.00 -8.80
N LEU A 101 20.29 3.13 -9.55
CA LEU A 101 19.24 2.28 -8.98
C LEU A 101 19.81 1.41 -7.85
N GLN A 102 19.24 1.57 -6.66
CA GLN A 102 19.54 0.74 -5.50
C GLN A 102 18.59 -0.46 -5.49
N THR A 103 19.10 -1.69 -5.34
CA THR A 103 18.27 -2.90 -5.31
C THR A 103 18.38 -3.65 -3.99
N LYS A 104 17.44 -4.55 -3.69
CA LYS A 104 17.42 -5.34 -2.45
C LYS A 104 18.72 -6.09 -2.21
N ASP A 105 19.21 -6.80 -3.23
CA ASP A 105 20.32 -7.75 -3.09
C ASP A 105 21.68 -7.06 -3.05
N ARG A 106 21.81 -5.92 -3.72
CA ARG A 106 23.07 -5.17 -3.80
C ARG A 106 23.14 -4.03 -2.77
N ASN A 107 22.01 -3.38 -2.51
CA ASN A 107 21.94 -2.12 -1.77
C ASN A 107 20.76 -2.09 -0.76
N PRO A 108 20.69 -3.03 0.20
CA PRO A 108 19.56 -3.13 1.14
C PRO A 108 19.33 -1.89 2.03
N ASN A 109 20.30 -0.98 2.10
CA ASN A 109 20.25 0.28 2.85
C ASN A 109 20.13 1.52 1.95
N GLY A 110 19.94 1.36 0.63
CA GLY A 110 19.62 2.46 -0.28
C GLY A 110 18.21 2.99 -0.06
N ILE A 111 18.02 3.85 0.93
CA ILE A 111 16.71 4.26 1.46
C ILE A 111 16.53 5.78 1.27
N ALA A 112 15.39 6.27 0.81
CA ALA A 112 15.20 7.73 0.75
C ALA A 112 14.99 8.31 2.16
N VAL A 113 14.09 7.75 2.95
CA VAL A 113 13.87 8.16 4.35
C VAL A 113 13.82 6.94 5.26
N GLU A 114 14.78 6.87 6.18
CA GLU A 114 14.90 5.80 7.17
C GLU A 114 14.39 6.25 8.55
N TYR A 115 13.48 5.46 9.11
CA TYR A 115 13.09 5.49 10.52
C TYR A 115 13.88 4.41 11.26
N THR A 116 14.68 4.76 12.26
CA THR A 116 15.48 3.76 12.98
C THR A 116 15.45 3.95 14.49
N ASN A 117 15.67 2.86 15.22
CA ASN A 117 15.95 2.88 16.65
C ASN A 117 17.11 1.94 17.01
N GLU A 118 17.87 2.29 18.05
CA GLU A 118 18.93 1.43 18.59
C GLU A 118 18.39 0.43 19.61
N THR A 119 17.25 0.73 20.26
CA THR A 119 16.55 -0.16 21.18
C THR A 119 15.03 -0.10 20.98
N SER A 120 14.33 -1.17 21.35
CA SER A 120 12.86 -1.25 21.38
C SER A 120 12.25 -0.02 22.09
N ASN A 121 11.32 0.67 21.44
CA ASN A 121 10.75 1.91 21.96
C ASN A 121 9.30 2.08 21.51
N SER A 122 8.39 2.21 22.48
CA SER A 122 6.95 2.34 22.22
C SER A 122 6.50 3.75 21.85
N ASN A 123 7.31 4.78 22.08
CA ASN A 123 6.98 6.17 21.74
C ASN A 123 7.14 6.46 20.25
N GLY A 124 7.99 5.71 19.55
CA GLY A 124 8.03 5.73 18.10
C GLY A 124 8.50 7.05 17.48
N LEU A 125 8.08 7.24 16.22
CA LEU A 125 8.25 8.43 15.39
C LEU A 125 6.88 8.76 14.80
N TYR A 126 6.39 10.00 14.95
CA TYR A 126 4.96 10.23 14.77
C TYR A 126 4.59 11.61 14.22
N HIS A 127 3.41 11.68 13.60
CA HIS A 127 2.80 12.89 13.06
C HIS A 127 3.64 13.60 11.99
N HIS A 128 4.52 12.87 11.30
CA HIS A 128 5.29 13.43 10.19
C HIS A 128 4.42 13.67 8.96
N VAL A 129 4.71 14.71 8.20
CA VAL A 129 3.99 15.00 6.95
C VAL A 129 4.99 15.09 5.80
N TYR A 130 4.80 14.24 4.81
CA TYR A 130 5.52 14.24 3.55
C TYR A 130 4.56 14.70 2.46
N ARG A 131 4.89 15.77 1.74
CA ARG A 131 3.99 16.31 0.73
C ARG A 131 4.74 16.69 -0.55
N LYS A 132 4.23 16.28 -1.71
CA LYS A 132 4.85 16.59 -3.00
C LYS A 132 6.33 16.20 -2.99
N LEU A 133 6.59 14.91 -2.80
CA LEU A 133 7.93 14.37 -2.90
C LEU A 133 8.05 13.48 -4.12
N ARG A 134 9.18 13.59 -4.81
CA ARG A 134 9.57 12.63 -5.85
C ARG A 134 10.72 11.78 -5.35
N VAL A 135 10.58 10.47 -5.38
CA VAL A 135 11.62 9.52 -4.98
C VAL A 135 12.07 8.73 -6.20
N VAL A 136 13.37 8.77 -6.50
CA VAL A 136 13.92 8.20 -7.74
C VAL A 136 15.09 7.26 -7.42
N ASN A 137 15.10 6.08 -8.03
CA ASN A 137 16.18 5.09 -7.93
C ASN A 137 16.48 4.56 -6.52
N ALA A 138 15.63 4.84 -5.53
CA ALA A 138 15.79 4.31 -4.20
C ALA A 138 15.48 2.80 -4.15
N GLY A 139 16.12 2.07 -3.24
CA GLY A 139 15.81 0.67 -2.99
C GLY A 139 14.55 0.60 -2.16
N TYR A 140 14.49 1.48 -1.15
CA TYR A 140 13.29 1.74 -0.39
C TYR A 140 12.95 3.23 -0.40
N GLY A 141 11.68 3.57 -0.58
CA GLY A 141 11.23 4.94 -0.40
C GLY A 141 11.30 5.34 1.06
N PHE A 142 10.40 4.77 1.85
CA PHE A 142 10.35 4.92 3.30
C PHE A 142 10.56 3.56 3.93
N LYS A 143 11.49 3.45 4.87
CA LYS A 143 11.78 2.17 5.53
C LYS A 143 11.99 2.35 7.02
N THR A 144 11.40 1.47 7.80
CA THR A 144 11.77 1.22 9.19
C THR A 144 12.92 0.22 9.28
N THR A 145 13.90 0.51 10.12
CA THR A 145 14.97 -0.39 10.52
C THR A 145 14.96 -0.47 12.05
N SER A 146 14.45 -1.57 12.61
CA SER A 146 14.14 -1.64 14.04
C SER A 146 14.87 -2.73 14.81
N SER A 147 15.38 -2.40 16.01
CA SER A 147 15.89 -3.37 17.00
C SER A 147 14.85 -3.76 18.08
N GLY A 148 13.57 -3.70 17.72
CA GLY A 148 12.44 -4.07 18.56
C GLY A 148 11.16 -3.36 18.11
N GLN A 149 10.36 -2.92 19.08
CA GLN A 149 9.19 -2.09 18.82
C GLN A 149 9.63 -0.75 18.22
N LEU A 150 9.07 -0.38 17.06
CA LEU A 150 9.27 0.90 16.39
C LEU A 150 7.95 1.33 15.72
N PRO A 151 7.03 1.96 16.47
CA PRO A 151 5.80 2.46 15.88
C PRO A 151 6.10 3.72 15.05
N VAL A 152 5.63 3.74 13.80
CA VAL A 152 5.52 4.95 12.98
C VAL A 152 4.04 5.30 12.92
N TRP A 153 3.63 6.42 13.51
CA TRP A 153 2.21 6.68 13.81
C TRP A 153 1.74 8.05 13.35
N GLY A 154 0.57 8.11 12.72
CA GLY A 154 -0.12 9.35 12.36
C GLY A 154 0.65 10.12 11.31
N CYS A 155 1.58 9.45 10.62
CA CYS A 155 2.31 10.05 9.53
C CYS A 155 1.43 10.10 8.29
N LYS A 156 1.59 11.18 7.53
CA LYS A 156 0.85 11.45 6.30
C LYS A 156 1.82 11.55 5.12
N TRP A 157 1.49 10.85 4.05
CA TRP A 157 2.15 10.94 2.75
C TRP A 157 1.11 11.42 1.74
N GLU A 158 1.33 12.60 1.17
CA GLU A 158 0.41 13.24 0.23
C GLU A 158 1.16 13.62 -1.05
N ASP A 159 0.60 13.32 -2.21
CA ASP A 159 1.21 13.65 -3.50
C ASP A 159 2.66 13.10 -3.58
N ILE A 160 2.84 11.80 -3.41
CA ILE A 160 4.17 11.18 -3.50
C ILE A 160 4.31 10.46 -4.83
N MET A 161 5.38 10.76 -5.57
CA MET A 161 5.71 10.10 -6.82
C MET A 161 6.97 9.25 -6.66
N PHE A 162 6.85 7.96 -6.90
CA PHE A 162 7.97 7.03 -7.02
C PHE A 162 8.28 6.81 -8.50
N TRP A 163 9.53 7.02 -8.88
CA TRP A 163 10.03 6.74 -10.22
C TRP A 163 11.16 5.71 -10.13
N THR A 164 10.83 4.46 -10.48
CA THR A 164 11.67 3.28 -10.35
C THR A 164 12.21 3.09 -8.94
N VAL A 165 11.56 2.23 -8.17
CA VAL A 165 12.04 1.79 -6.85
C VAL A 165 12.55 0.35 -6.97
N GLY A 166 13.72 0.08 -6.40
CA GLY A 166 14.39 -1.21 -6.57
C GLY A 166 13.93 -2.31 -5.63
N THR A 167 13.12 -2.00 -4.61
CA THR A 167 12.55 -3.00 -3.68
C THR A 167 11.11 -2.67 -3.28
N THR A 168 10.91 -1.66 -2.44
CA THR A 168 9.62 -1.38 -1.79
C THR A 168 9.45 0.11 -1.56
N CYS A 169 8.32 0.70 -1.97
CA CYS A 169 8.08 2.13 -1.80
C CYS A 169 7.89 2.47 -0.30
N PHE A 170 7.10 1.67 0.41
CA PHE A 170 6.85 1.82 1.84
C PHE A 170 7.07 0.49 2.57
N TYR A 171 8.13 0.42 3.36
CA TYR A 171 8.40 -0.69 4.27
C TYR A 171 8.22 -0.18 5.70
N ILE A 172 7.01 -0.29 6.23
CA ILE A 172 6.66 0.21 7.56
C ILE A 172 6.32 -0.99 8.43
N ARG A 173 7.36 -1.57 9.01
CA ARG A 173 7.28 -2.76 9.87
C ARG A 173 8.04 -2.60 11.18
N SER A 174 7.73 -3.44 12.16
CA SER A 174 8.48 -3.50 13.41
C SER A 174 8.84 -4.94 13.74
N SER A 175 10.03 -5.17 14.29
CA SER A 175 10.47 -6.52 14.66
C SER A 175 9.77 -7.08 15.90
N SER A 176 8.90 -6.30 16.53
CA SER A 176 8.05 -6.72 17.66
C SER A 176 6.64 -6.17 17.48
N ALA A 177 5.69 -6.71 18.25
CA ALA A 177 4.32 -6.23 18.22
C ALA A 177 4.28 -4.73 18.54
N ILE A 178 3.69 -3.96 17.63
CA ILE A 178 3.35 -2.56 17.86
C ILE A 178 1.86 -2.50 18.21
N GLY A 179 1.43 -1.37 18.77
CA GLY A 179 0.00 -1.07 18.95
C GLY A 179 -0.71 -0.94 17.59
N ARG A 180 -1.71 -0.07 17.52
CA ARG A 180 -2.45 0.20 16.29
C ARG A 180 -2.12 1.60 15.73
N PRO A 181 -0.89 1.84 15.25
CA PRO A 181 -0.58 3.12 14.65
C PRO A 181 -1.34 3.24 13.34
N MET A 182 -2.11 4.32 13.16
CA MET A 182 -2.79 4.64 11.91
C MET A 182 -1.94 5.60 11.07
N ASN A 183 -1.72 5.29 9.80
CA ASN A 183 -1.02 6.12 8.83
C ASN A 183 -1.90 6.50 7.64
N MET A 184 -1.58 7.59 6.95
CA MET A 184 -2.40 8.14 5.86
C MET A 184 -1.58 8.29 4.58
N PHE A 185 -2.07 7.70 3.49
CA PHE A 185 -1.48 7.79 2.16
C PHE A 185 -2.52 8.37 1.21
N SER A 186 -2.21 9.49 0.57
CA SER A 186 -3.10 10.19 -0.35
C SER A 186 -2.39 10.52 -1.66
N ASN A 187 -2.99 10.18 -2.79
CA ASN A 187 -2.46 10.46 -4.13
C ASN A 187 -1.02 9.97 -4.32
N ILE A 188 -0.81 8.66 -4.17
CA ILE A 188 0.47 8.02 -4.40
C ILE A 188 0.57 7.58 -5.85
N LYS A 189 1.69 7.88 -6.50
CA LYS A 189 1.99 7.50 -7.89
C LYS A 189 3.25 6.66 -7.94
N ILE A 190 3.21 5.53 -8.65
CA ILE A 190 4.33 4.62 -8.82
C ILE A 190 4.52 4.36 -10.31
N PHE A 191 5.65 4.79 -10.85
CA PHE A 191 6.08 4.50 -12.23
C PHE A 191 7.27 3.55 -12.16
N GLN A 192 7.03 2.26 -12.42
CA GLN A 192 8.05 1.23 -12.25
C GLN A 192 8.73 0.86 -13.56
N ASP A 193 10.06 0.82 -13.57
CA ASP A 193 10.79 0.16 -14.66
C ASP A 193 10.49 -1.35 -14.64
N PRO A 194 9.96 -1.92 -15.74
CA PRO A 194 9.59 -3.31 -15.78
C PRO A 194 10.78 -4.29 -15.61
N SER A 195 12.02 -3.91 -15.89
CA SER A 195 13.15 -4.83 -15.73
C SER A 195 13.55 -5.08 -14.27
N VAL A 196 13.03 -4.27 -13.35
CA VAL A 196 13.42 -4.31 -11.93
C VAL A 196 12.60 -5.34 -11.16
N VAL A 197 13.30 -6.25 -10.47
CA VAL A 197 12.70 -7.26 -9.60
C VAL A 197 12.45 -6.66 -8.21
N ALA A 198 11.34 -5.93 -8.09
CA ALA A 198 10.89 -5.36 -6.83
C ALA A 198 10.20 -6.42 -5.93
N SER A 199 9.97 -6.08 -4.66
CA SER A 199 9.16 -6.88 -3.73
C SER A 199 7.72 -6.36 -3.74
N SER A 200 7.11 -6.14 -2.56
CA SER A 200 5.82 -5.43 -2.46
C SER A 200 6.03 -3.91 -2.56
N ALA A 201 5.13 -3.18 -3.22
CA ALA A 201 5.20 -1.70 -3.24
C ALA A 201 4.97 -1.13 -1.83
N PHE A 202 4.02 -1.72 -1.11
CA PHE A 202 3.71 -1.45 0.29
C PHE A 202 3.88 -2.76 1.07
N ASP A 203 4.77 -2.75 2.06
CA ASP A 203 4.91 -3.82 3.06
C ASP A 203 4.69 -3.23 4.44
N MET A 204 3.49 -3.47 4.97
CA MET A 204 2.90 -2.67 6.03
C MET A 204 2.54 -3.54 7.22
N GLN A 205 3.01 -3.15 8.39
CA GLN A 205 2.62 -3.72 9.67
C GLN A 205 2.03 -2.62 10.57
N THR A 206 0.99 -1.95 10.07
CA THR A 206 0.36 -0.78 10.68
C THR A 206 -1.12 -0.71 10.27
N GLU A 207 -1.96 0.02 11.00
CA GLU A 207 -3.24 0.50 10.47
C GLU A 207 -2.97 1.61 9.44
N PHE A 208 -3.79 1.69 8.40
CA PHE A 208 -3.65 2.74 7.41
C PHE A 208 -4.94 3.05 6.66
N SER A 209 -4.97 4.26 6.10
CA SER A 209 -5.84 4.62 4.99
C SER A 209 -4.98 4.90 3.75
N LEU A 210 -5.32 4.25 2.64
CA LEU A 210 -4.78 4.52 1.32
C LEU A 210 -5.91 5.06 0.46
N ASP A 211 -5.76 6.30 0.02
CA ASP A 211 -6.74 7.03 -0.77
C ASP A 211 -6.06 7.52 -2.06
N SER A 212 -6.46 7.00 -3.21
CA SER A 212 -5.84 7.28 -4.51
C SER A 212 -4.41 6.72 -4.65
N LEU A 213 -4.31 5.54 -5.27
CA LEU A 213 -3.04 4.96 -5.74
C LEU A 213 -3.08 4.81 -7.26
N ASN A 214 -2.10 5.37 -7.97
CA ASN A 214 -1.85 5.03 -9.36
C ASN A 214 -0.52 4.25 -9.46
N CYS A 215 -0.55 3.02 -9.93
CA CYS A 215 0.59 2.12 -9.95
C CYS A 215 0.78 1.48 -11.32
N GLU A 216 1.89 1.79 -11.98
CA GLU A 216 2.20 1.32 -13.33
C GLU A 216 3.36 0.30 -13.31
N ASN A 217 3.22 -0.79 -14.06
CA ASN A 217 4.25 -1.82 -14.33
C ASN A 217 4.77 -2.62 -13.11
N TRP A 218 4.27 -2.36 -11.90
CA TRP A 218 4.66 -3.12 -10.71
C TRP A 218 4.31 -4.60 -10.89
N ALA A 219 5.21 -5.47 -10.44
CA ALA A 219 5.03 -6.91 -10.59
C ALA A 219 4.57 -7.56 -9.28
N ASN A 220 3.71 -8.57 -9.40
CA ASN A 220 3.27 -9.45 -8.32
C ASN A 220 2.51 -8.74 -7.18
N THR A 221 3.11 -8.61 -6.00
CA THR A 221 2.43 -8.02 -4.83
C THR A 221 2.56 -6.51 -4.85
N ILE A 222 1.44 -5.81 -4.73
CA ILE A 222 1.40 -4.35 -4.58
C ILE A 222 1.37 -4.00 -3.11
N LEU A 223 0.48 -4.63 -2.33
CA LEU A 223 0.32 -4.31 -0.92
C LEU A 223 0.29 -5.58 -0.08
N LYS A 224 1.05 -5.57 1.00
CA LYS A 224 1.03 -6.58 2.04
C LYS A 224 0.73 -5.95 3.40
N ASN A 225 -0.28 -6.50 4.08
CA ASN A 225 -0.59 -6.24 5.49
C ASN A 225 -1.02 -7.55 6.16
N ASP A 226 -0.35 -7.92 7.25
CA ASP A 226 -0.47 -9.25 7.87
C ASP A 226 -0.61 -9.20 9.41
N SER A 227 -1.30 -8.18 9.97
CA SER A 227 -1.12 -7.85 11.40
C SER A 227 -2.33 -7.30 12.20
N ALA A 228 -3.55 -7.85 12.08
CA ALA A 228 -4.64 -7.52 13.04
C ALA A 228 -5.06 -6.04 13.11
N PHE A 229 -5.00 -5.40 11.95
CA PHE A 229 -5.28 -3.99 11.75
C PHE A 229 -6.60 -3.75 11.02
N ASN A 230 -7.17 -2.56 11.26
CA ASN A 230 -8.29 -2.04 10.49
C ASN A 230 -7.76 -1.09 9.41
N CYS A 231 -7.96 -1.42 8.15
CA CYS A 231 -7.36 -0.70 7.03
C CYS A 231 -8.39 -0.31 5.98
N ILE A 232 -8.17 0.84 5.35
CA ILE A 232 -9.01 1.39 4.29
C ILE A 232 -8.16 1.52 3.02
N ILE A 233 -8.66 1.03 1.89
CA ILE A 233 -8.01 1.09 0.57
C ILE A 233 -9.03 1.58 -0.45
N ARG A 234 -8.80 2.76 -1.04
CA ARG A 234 -9.76 3.40 -1.96
C ARG A 234 -9.08 4.00 -3.18
N TYR A 235 -9.80 3.95 -4.31
CA TYR A 235 -9.40 4.58 -5.58
C TYR A 235 -8.02 4.11 -6.05
N VAL A 236 -7.87 2.80 -6.21
CA VAL A 236 -6.65 2.19 -6.68
C VAL A 236 -6.78 1.96 -8.18
N HIS A 237 -5.83 2.49 -8.95
CA HIS A 237 -5.67 2.23 -10.36
C HIS A 237 -4.31 1.59 -10.59
N VAL A 238 -4.31 0.38 -11.14
CA VAL A 238 -3.09 -0.36 -11.48
C VAL A 238 -3.07 -0.56 -12.98
N GLU A 239 -1.99 -0.14 -13.63
CA GLU A 239 -1.80 -0.30 -15.07
C GLU A 239 -0.59 -1.17 -15.36
N HIS A 240 -0.70 -1.94 -16.44
CA HIS A 240 0.38 -2.79 -16.91
C HIS A 240 0.93 -3.74 -15.83
N HIS A 241 0.07 -4.22 -14.93
CA HIS A 241 0.48 -5.13 -13.87
C HIS A 241 1.04 -6.43 -14.44
N ARG A 242 2.12 -6.94 -13.87
CA ARG A 242 2.78 -8.15 -14.37
C ARG A 242 2.85 -9.21 -13.30
N ILE A 243 2.36 -10.40 -13.64
CA ILE A 243 2.45 -11.57 -12.77
C ILE A 243 3.54 -12.47 -13.33
N THR A 244 4.67 -12.52 -12.63
CA THR A 244 5.90 -13.15 -13.12
C THR A 244 6.21 -14.46 -12.41
N VAL A 245 5.29 -14.93 -11.56
CA VAL A 245 5.42 -16.15 -10.76
C VAL A 245 4.14 -16.97 -10.84
N ASN A 246 4.26 -18.29 -10.66
CA ASN A 246 3.12 -19.22 -10.75
C ASN A 246 1.99 -18.91 -9.74
N TYR A 247 2.32 -18.33 -8.59
CA TYR A 247 1.30 -17.98 -7.59
C TYR A 247 1.57 -16.58 -7.09
N SER A 248 0.59 -15.70 -7.26
CA SER A 248 0.74 -14.29 -6.97
C SER A 248 -0.51 -13.75 -6.28
N LEU A 249 -0.27 -12.96 -5.25
CA LEU A 249 -1.27 -12.30 -4.43
C LEU A 249 -1.00 -10.81 -4.53
N MET A 250 -1.92 -10.06 -5.14
CA MET A 250 -1.70 -8.65 -5.43
C MET A 250 -1.85 -7.79 -4.17
N PHE A 251 -2.94 -8.00 -3.42
CA PHE A 251 -3.20 -7.42 -2.12
C PHE A 251 -3.30 -8.54 -1.09
N VAL A 252 -2.29 -8.65 -0.24
CA VAL A 252 -2.28 -9.56 0.92
C VAL A 252 -2.82 -8.79 2.12
N LEU A 253 -3.98 -9.22 2.61
CA LEU A 253 -4.85 -8.56 3.59
C LEU A 253 -5.19 -9.55 4.69
N GLU A 254 -4.18 -9.98 5.44
CA GLU A 254 -4.26 -11.08 6.38
C GLU A 254 -4.50 -10.60 7.82
N ASN A 255 -5.12 -11.46 8.62
CA ASN A 255 -5.32 -11.30 10.05
C ASN A 255 -6.05 -10.00 10.46
N GLY A 256 -6.72 -9.24 9.58
CA GLY A 256 -7.25 -7.89 9.86
C GLY A 256 -8.64 -7.62 9.26
N ALA A 257 -9.13 -6.39 9.39
CA ALA A 257 -10.38 -5.94 8.77
C ALA A 257 -10.12 -4.88 7.70
N TYR A 258 -10.67 -5.07 6.51
CA TYR A 258 -10.33 -4.27 5.33
C TYR A 258 -11.58 -3.73 4.65
N ASP A 259 -11.64 -2.41 4.43
CA ASP A 259 -12.60 -1.74 3.54
C ASP A 259 -11.91 -1.34 2.25
N VAL A 260 -12.23 -2.04 1.16
CA VAL A 260 -11.57 -1.92 -0.15
C VAL A 260 -12.59 -1.43 -1.18
N SER A 261 -12.32 -0.31 -1.85
CA SER A 261 -13.27 0.22 -2.84
C SER A 261 -12.65 0.92 -4.03
N GLY A 262 -13.26 0.76 -5.21
CA GLY A 262 -12.81 1.47 -6.41
C GLY A 262 -11.42 1.03 -6.82
N VAL A 263 -11.24 -0.27 -7.04
CA VAL A 263 -9.99 -0.87 -7.49
C VAL A 263 -10.14 -1.20 -8.97
N SER A 264 -9.28 -0.67 -9.81
CA SER A 264 -9.19 -0.95 -11.24
C SER A 264 -7.80 -1.49 -11.54
N VAL A 265 -7.72 -2.68 -12.14
CA VAL A 265 -6.46 -3.37 -12.40
C VAL A 265 -6.40 -3.79 -13.86
N SER A 266 -5.42 -3.26 -14.59
CA SER A 266 -5.02 -3.74 -15.91
C SER A 266 -3.84 -4.70 -15.79
N ILE A 267 -3.95 -5.88 -16.39
CA ILE A 267 -2.92 -6.93 -16.30
C ILE A 267 -2.32 -7.18 -17.67
N LYS A 268 -1.00 -6.99 -17.77
CA LYS A 268 -0.25 -7.05 -19.02
C LYS A 268 0.34 -8.42 -19.33
N SER A 269 0.62 -9.22 -18.30
CA SER A 269 1.15 -10.59 -18.48
C SER A 269 0.93 -11.42 -17.23
N TRP A 270 0.63 -12.71 -17.40
CA TRP A 270 0.70 -13.72 -16.33
C TRP A 270 1.13 -15.08 -16.87
N THR A 271 1.57 -15.97 -15.98
CA THR A 271 1.89 -17.38 -16.27
C THR A 271 0.64 -18.27 -16.21
N ASN A 272 0.62 -19.44 -16.85
CA ASN A 272 -0.51 -20.39 -16.82
C ASN A 272 -0.77 -20.98 -15.41
N SER A 273 -1.29 -20.19 -14.48
CA SER A 273 -1.49 -20.57 -13.09
C SER A 273 -2.64 -19.79 -12.44
N VAL A 274 -2.73 -19.81 -11.10
CA VAL A 274 -3.83 -19.21 -10.33
C VAL A 274 -3.32 -18.01 -9.55
N HIS A 275 -4.02 -16.89 -9.69
CA HIS A 275 -3.68 -15.62 -9.04
C HIS A 275 -4.88 -15.00 -8.35
N THR A 276 -4.63 -14.21 -7.30
CA THR A 276 -5.68 -13.55 -6.53
C THR A 276 -5.40 -12.05 -6.40
N VAL A 277 -6.41 -11.22 -6.66
CA VAL A 277 -6.31 -9.78 -6.45
C VAL A 277 -6.36 -9.43 -4.97
N LEU A 278 -7.48 -9.72 -4.30
CA LEU A 278 -7.65 -9.50 -2.85
C LEU A 278 -7.56 -10.83 -2.12
N GLN A 279 -6.51 -11.04 -1.32
CA GLN A 279 -6.30 -12.26 -0.55
C GLN A 279 -6.25 -11.95 0.93
N GLY A 280 -6.97 -12.69 1.76
CA GLY A 280 -6.80 -12.66 3.22
C GLY A 280 -6.56 -14.06 3.78
N ASP A 281 -6.91 -14.26 5.05
CA ASP A 281 -6.89 -15.57 5.69
C ASP A 281 -8.22 -15.85 6.42
N GLY A 282 -8.33 -16.98 7.12
CA GLY A 282 -9.53 -17.33 7.89
C GLY A 282 -9.84 -16.39 9.06
N LYS A 283 -8.94 -15.46 9.41
CA LYS A 283 -9.11 -14.44 10.46
C LYS A 283 -9.46 -13.07 9.87
N SER A 284 -9.25 -12.87 8.57
CA SER A 284 -9.54 -11.60 7.90
C SER A 284 -11.03 -11.36 7.66
N VAL A 285 -11.42 -10.09 7.71
CA VAL A 285 -12.74 -9.58 7.31
C VAL A 285 -12.57 -8.62 6.14
N LEU A 286 -13.34 -8.81 5.07
CA LEU A 286 -13.33 -7.95 3.89
C LEU A 286 -14.71 -7.31 3.67
N ASN A 287 -14.72 -5.99 3.48
CA ASN A 287 -15.76 -5.25 2.79
C ASN A 287 -15.19 -4.73 1.48
N ALA A 288 -15.71 -5.17 0.33
CA ALA A 288 -15.20 -4.82 -0.99
C ALA A 288 -16.30 -4.24 -1.88
N ARG A 289 -15.98 -3.21 -2.67
CA ARG A 289 -16.91 -2.69 -3.70
C ARG A 289 -16.19 -2.15 -4.91
N ASN A 290 -16.80 -2.24 -6.09
CA ASN A 290 -16.30 -1.66 -7.33
C ASN A 290 -14.87 -2.13 -7.66
N ILE A 291 -14.72 -3.44 -7.86
CA ILE A 291 -13.44 -4.06 -8.20
C ILE A 291 -13.49 -4.47 -9.67
N TYR A 292 -12.65 -3.84 -10.49
CA TYR A 292 -12.56 -4.07 -11.92
C TYR A 292 -11.20 -4.69 -12.28
N ILE A 293 -11.24 -5.79 -13.03
CA ILE A 293 -10.05 -6.51 -13.49
C ILE A 293 -10.07 -6.65 -15.01
N ASN A 294 -9.05 -6.12 -15.67
CA ASN A 294 -8.92 -6.07 -17.11
C ASN A 294 -7.62 -6.74 -17.57
N PRO A 295 -7.68 -7.95 -18.13
CA PRO A 295 -6.57 -8.47 -18.92
C PRO A 295 -6.35 -7.60 -20.16
N GLU A 296 -5.13 -7.14 -20.39
CA GLU A 296 -4.74 -6.45 -21.62
C GLU A 296 -4.75 -7.42 -22.82
N GLN A 297 -4.68 -6.89 -24.04
CA GLN A 297 -4.66 -7.74 -25.24
C GLN A 297 -3.43 -8.65 -25.26
N GLY A 298 -3.62 -9.92 -25.64
CA GLY A 298 -2.52 -10.89 -25.82
C GLY A 298 -2.01 -11.53 -24.53
N VAL A 299 -2.67 -11.34 -23.39
CA VAL A 299 -2.34 -12.02 -22.14
C VAL A 299 -2.67 -13.52 -22.25
N GLY A 300 -1.76 -14.38 -21.75
CA GLY A 300 -1.84 -15.85 -21.86
C GLY A 300 -3.04 -16.50 -21.15
N SER A 301 -3.13 -17.84 -21.19
CA SER A 301 -4.17 -18.59 -20.48
C SER A 301 -3.86 -18.67 -18.97
N GLY A 302 -4.87 -18.79 -18.11
CA GLY A 302 -4.70 -18.78 -16.65
C GLY A 302 -5.97 -18.37 -15.92
N ASN A 303 -5.97 -18.51 -14.59
CA ASN A 303 -7.11 -18.19 -13.74
C ASN A 303 -6.78 -17.03 -12.81
N ILE A 304 -7.69 -16.06 -12.75
CA ILE A 304 -7.62 -14.96 -11.79
C ILE A 304 -8.90 -14.91 -10.95
N SER A 305 -8.71 -14.85 -9.63
CA SER A 305 -9.78 -14.63 -8.67
C SER A 305 -9.72 -13.19 -8.17
N ALA A 306 -10.86 -12.49 -8.16
CA ALA A 306 -10.90 -11.15 -7.57
C ALA A 306 -10.73 -11.20 -6.05
N ILE A 307 -11.32 -12.21 -5.42
CA ILE A 307 -11.35 -12.37 -3.96
C ILE A 307 -10.94 -13.81 -3.63
N GLY A 308 -9.97 -13.94 -2.73
CA GLY A 308 -9.49 -15.20 -2.19
C GLY A 308 -10.14 -15.56 -0.85
N THR A 309 -9.34 -16.13 0.05
CA THR A 309 -9.82 -16.62 1.35
C THR A 309 -9.99 -15.48 2.34
N PHE A 310 -11.13 -15.43 3.00
CA PHE A 310 -11.40 -14.55 4.15
C PHE A 310 -12.28 -15.27 5.16
N GLY A 311 -12.15 -14.93 6.44
CA GLY A 311 -13.04 -15.38 7.50
C GLY A 311 -14.46 -14.82 7.33
N LYS A 312 -14.60 -13.60 6.79
CA LYS A 312 -15.89 -12.98 6.43
C LYS A 312 -15.74 -12.04 5.23
N VAL A 313 -16.67 -12.10 4.27
CA VAL A 313 -16.67 -11.23 3.07
C VAL A 313 -18.03 -10.60 2.82
N VAL A 314 -18.04 -9.28 2.65
CA VAL A 314 -19.12 -8.54 2.00
C VAL A 314 -18.52 -7.90 0.75
N ALA A 315 -18.98 -8.26 -0.44
CA ALA A 315 -18.43 -7.74 -1.69
C ALA A 315 -19.54 -7.24 -2.62
N SER A 316 -19.31 -6.22 -3.44
CA SER A 316 -20.25 -5.76 -4.47
C SER A 316 -19.54 -5.18 -5.69
N GLY A 317 -20.23 -5.11 -6.85
CA GLY A 317 -19.71 -4.45 -8.05
C GLY A 317 -18.36 -5.03 -8.55
N LEU A 318 -18.27 -6.36 -8.67
CA LEU A 318 -17.11 -7.03 -9.28
C LEU A 318 -17.28 -7.07 -10.80
N LEU A 319 -16.29 -6.61 -11.57
CA LEU A 319 -16.37 -6.39 -13.02
C LEU A 319 -15.12 -6.92 -13.76
N ARG A 320 -15.27 -7.38 -15.01
CA ARG A 320 -14.17 -7.80 -15.92
C ARG A 320 -14.32 -7.14 -17.27
N SER A 321 -13.20 -6.96 -17.96
CA SER A 321 -13.19 -6.52 -19.36
C SER A 321 -14.15 -7.30 -20.25
N GLY A 322 -14.92 -6.59 -21.07
CA GLY A 322 -15.88 -7.17 -22.01
C GLY A 322 -17.23 -7.54 -21.40
N SER A 323 -17.43 -7.39 -20.09
CA SER A 323 -18.75 -7.49 -19.46
C SER A 323 -19.46 -6.14 -19.52
N THR A 324 -20.63 -6.09 -20.17
CA THR A 324 -21.48 -4.89 -20.27
C THR A 324 -22.51 -4.80 -19.14
N GLU A 325 -22.59 -5.82 -18.30
CA GLU A 325 -23.44 -5.91 -17.12
C GLU A 325 -22.61 -6.49 -15.98
N ALA A 326 -23.00 -6.22 -14.73
CA ALA A 326 -22.41 -6.80 -13.53
C ALA A 326 -22.13 -8.30 -13.73
N SER A 327 -20.87 -8.66 -13.97
CA SER A 327 -20.54 -10.04 -14.28
C SER A 327 -20.94 -10.98 -13.16
N LYS A 328 -21.16 -12.26 -13.51
CA LYS A 328 -21.56 -13.26 -12.53
C LYS A 328 -20.48 -13.39 -11.47
N VAL A 329 -20.88 -13.40 -10.20
CA VAL A 329 -19.97 -13.61 -9.06
C VAL A 329 -19.15 -14.90 -9.23
N SER A 330 -19.73 -15.94 -9.84
CA SER A 330 -19.09 -17.21 -10.17
C SER A 330 -17.86 -17.07 -11.07
N ASP A 331 -17.77 -16.02 -11.89
CA ASP A 331 -16.70 -15.83 -12.86
C ASP A 331 -15.41 -15.29 -12.20
N TYR A 332 -15.47 -14.92 -10.92
CA TYR A 332 -14.36 -14.32 -10.14
C TYR A 332 -14.12 -14.99 -8.79
N ALA A 333 -15.09 -15.75 -8.31
CA ALA A 333 -15.10 -16.40 -7.01
C ALA A 333 -14.99 -17.93 -7.17
N THR A 334 -14.16 -18.41 -8.10
CA THR A 334 -13.99 -19.84 -8.40
C THR A 334 -13.60 -20.68 -7.18
N TYR A 335 -13.15 -20.06 -6.08
CA TYR A 335 -12.77 -20.74 -4.83
C TYR A 335 -13.04 -19.94 -3.54
N THR A 336 -14.19 -19.25 -3.40
CA THR A 336 -14.53 -18.73 -2.06
C THR A 336 -15.17 -19.82 -1.21
N ASN A 337 -14.34 -20.63 -0.55
CA ASN A 337 -14.80 -21.62 0.45
C ASN A 337 -15.64 -20.98 1.58
N ASN A 338 -15.54 -19.66 1.76
CA ASN A 338 -16.21 -18.88 2.80
C ASN A 338 -16.67 -17.51 2.27
N GLY A 339 -17.44 -17.40 1.17
CA GLY A 339 -18.01 -16.12 0.72
C GLY A 339 -19.31 -15.78 1.48
N TRP A 340 -19.40 -14.63 2.17
CA TRP A 340 -20.47 -14.40 3.17
C TRP A 340 -21.66 -13.63 2.64
N ASN A 341 -21.44 -12.65 1.75
CA ASN A 341 -22.45 -12.02 0.88
C ASN A 341 -21.76 -11.34 -0.34
N PHE A 342 -22.15 -11.68 -1.57
CA PHE A 342 -21.75 -10.96 -2.78
C PHE A 342 -22.96 -10.21 -3.34
N TYR A 343 -23.03 -8.91 -3.17
CA TYR A 343 -24.13 -8.10 -3.70
C TYR A 343 -23.85 -7.72 -5.15
N SER A 344 -24.91 -7.59 -5.96
CA SER A 344 -24.78 -6.92 -7.26
C SER A 344 -24.40 -5.45 -7.07
N ILE A 345 -23.99 -4.76 -8.14
CA ILE A 345 -23.68 -3.33 -8.11
C ILE A 345 -24.86 -2.46 -7.59
N ASP A 346 -26.08 -2.97 -7.69
CA ASP A 346 -27.32 -2.31 -7.26
C ASP A 346 -27.71 -2.59 -5.80
N GLY A 347 -26.83 -3.24 -5.02
CA GLY A 347 -27.08 -3.53 -3.59
C GLY A 347 -28.05 -4.68 -3.31
N LEU A 348 -28.46 -5.44 -4.35
CA LEU A 348 -29.29 -6.63 -4.18
C LEU A 348 -28.48 -7.77 -3.55
N PRO A 349 -29.07 -8.58 -2.65
CA PRO A 349 -28.42 -9.75 -2.05
C PRO A 349 -27.85 -10.70 -3.11
N PRO A 350 -26.81 -11.49 -2.78
CA PRO A 350 -26.28 -12.50 -3.68
C PRO A 350 -27.38 -13.36 -4.26
N TYR A 351 -27.39 -13.47 -5.59
CA TYR A 351 -28.30 -14.36 -6.29
C TYR A 351 -27.62 -15.71 -6.56
N ILE A 352 -28.34 -16.79 -6.29
CA ILE A 352 -28.00 -18.15 -6.68
C ILE A 352 -28.68 -18.39 -8.02
N GLU A 353 -27.92 -18.85 -9.01
CA GLU A 353 -28.44 -19.20 -10.33
C GLU A 353 -29.38 -20.42 -10.25
N ASP A 354 -30.30 -20.51 -11.21
CA ASP A 354 -31.20 -21.65 -11.28
C ASP A 354 -30.39 -22.95 -11.46
N GLY A 355 -30.74 -23.98 -10.70
CA GLY A 355 -30.00 -25.25 -10.63
C GLY A 355 -28.82 -25.34 -9.64
N ALA A 356 -28.36 -24.23 -9.04
CA ALA A 356 -27.34 -24.29 -7.97
C ALA A 356 -27.95 -24.55 -6.58
N SER A 357 -27.21 -25.26 -5.71
CA SER A 357 -27.63 -25.61 -4.34
C SER A 357 -27.24 -24.54 -3.33
N LEU A 358 -28.10 -24.33 -2.33
CA LEU A 358 -27.76 -23.55 -1.13
C LEU A 358 -26.66 -24.27 -0.34
N PRO A 359 -25.75 -23.54 0.32
CA PRO A 359 -24.80 -24.17 1.24
C PRO A 359 -25.54 -24.86 2.40
N PRO A 360 -24.95 -25.86 3.07
CA PRO A 360 -25.56 -26.49 4.23
C PRO A 360 -25.94 -25.46 5.30
N ALA A 361 -27.19 -25.49 5.75
CA ALA A 361 -27.65 -24.60 6.81
C ALA A 361 -26.88 -24.90 8.11
N GLY A 362 -26.50 -23.85 8.83
CA GLY A 362 -25.70 -23.99 10.06
C GLY A 362 -25.59 -22.69 10.83
N ALA A 363 -24.97 -22.76 12.01
CA ALA A 363 -24.78 -21.62 12.90
C ALA A 363 -24.10 -20.42 12.21
N ALA A 364 -23.16 -20.70 11.30
CA ALA A 364 -22.51 -19.68 10.49
C ALA A 364 -23.51 -18.88 9.64
N TYR A 365 -24.60 -19.49 9.17
CA TYR A 365 -25.56 -18.91 8.24
C TYR A 365 -26.81 -18.32 8.92
N ARG A 366 -26.97 -18.42 10.24
CA ARG A 366 -28.17 -17.93 10.94
C ARG A 366 -28.46 -16.44 10.63
N GLY A 367 -29.68 -16.15 10.20
CA GLY A 367 -30.19 -14.82 9.86
C GLY A 367 -29.76 -14.32 8.48
N ARG A 368 -28.98 -15.09 7.71
CA ARG A 368 -28.55 -14.68 6.37
C ARG A 368 -29.61 -14.96 5.32
N MET A 369 -29.57 -14.17 4.24
CA MET A 369 -30.51 -14.26 3.13
C MET A 369 -29.80 -14.58 1.80
N PHE A 370 -30.42 -15.40 0.97
CA PHE A 370 -29.99 -15.67 -0.41
C PHE A 370 -31.15 -15.44 -1.37
N TYR A 371 -30.93 -14.66 -2.42
CA TYR A 371 -31.87 -14.58 -3.53
C TYR A 371 -31.58 -15.74 -4.49
N LYS A 372 -32.58 -16.38 -5.09
CA LYS A 372 -32.39 -17.39 -6.13
C LYS A 372 -33.19 -16.96 -7.35
N ARG A 373 -32.51 -16.81 -8.49
CA ARG A 373 -33.16 -16.53 -9.77
C ARG A 373 -33.64 -17.84 -10.40
N SER A 374 -34.82 -17.82 -11.01
CA SER A 374 -35.30 -18.96 -11.79
C SER A 374 -35.36 -18.65 -13.28
N ASN A 375 -34.96 -19.61 -14.11
CA ASN A 375 -35.01 -19.52 -15.57
C ASN A 375 -36.39 -19.90 -16.14
N GLY A 376 -37.34 -20.31 -15.30
CA GLY A 376 -38.68 -20.72 -15.72
C GLY A 376 -39.75 -20.63 -14.62
N GLY A 377 -39.46 -19.96 -13.50
CA GLY A 377 -40.34 -19.82 -12.33
C GLY A 377 -40.14 -18.48 -11.62
N SER A 378 -40.76 -18.30 -10.45
CA SER A 378 -40.58 -17.08 -9.64
C SER A 378 -39.23 -17.11 -8.92
N ASP A 379 -38.62 -15.93 -8.80
CA ASP A 379 -37.43 -15.74 -7.97
C ASP A 379 -37.79 -15.93 -6.48
N VAL A 380 -36.85 -16.46 -5.69
CA VAL A 380 -37.09 -16.90 -4.32
C VAL A 380 -36.06 -16.31 -3.36
N LEU A 381 -36.51 -15.77 -2.23
CA LEU A 381 -35.64 -15.30 -1.16
C LEU A 381 -35.60 -16.33 -0.03
N TYR A 382 -34.42 -16.83 0.30
CA TYR A 382 -34.20 -17.76 1.40
C TYR A 382 -33.64 -17.03 2.61
N ILE A 383 -34.02 -17.42 3.83
CA ILE A 383 -33.38 -17.04 5.11
C ILE A 383 -33.00 -18.29 5.91
N CYS A 384 -31.80 -18.33 6.50
CA CYS A 384 -31.42 -19.45 7.38
C CYS A 384 -31.86 -19.14 8.81
N LEU A 385 -32.75 -19.98 9.36
CA LEU A 385 -33.29 -19.83 10.70
C LEU A 385 -32.72 -20.91 11.62
N LYS A 386 -32.60 -20.58 12.92
CA LYS A 386 -32.32 -21.54 13.98
C LYS A 386 -33.64 -22.06 14.54
N GLY A 387 -33.88 -23.37 14.46
CA GLY A 387 -35.01 -24.04 15.08
C GLY A 387 -34.92 -24.07 16.60
N ALA A 388 -36.05 -24.31 17.27
CA ALA A 388 -36.10 -24.47 18.72
C ALA A 388 -35.28 -25.68 19.22
N ASP A 389 -35.13 -26.70 18.38
CA ASP A 389 -34.28 -27.89 18.58
C ASP A 389 -32.78 -27.63 18.37
N GLY A 390 -32.40 -26.39 18.04
CA GLY A 390 -31.02 -26.02 17.77
C GLY A 390 -30.54 -26.32 16.34
N SER A 391 -31.37 -26.93 15.49
CA SER A 391 -31.07 -27.17 14.08
C SER A 391 -31.09 -25.86 13.27
N TYR A 392 -30.52 -25.90 12.07
CA TYR A 392 -30.55 -24.78 11.14
C TYR A 392 -31.16 -25.22 9.82
N ALA A 393 -32.01 -24.37 9.22
CA ALA A 393 -32.64 -24.66 7.94
C ALA A 393 -32.86 -23.39 7.12
N TRP A 394 -32.76 -23.52 5.79
CA TRP A 394 -33.18 -22.49 4.84
C TRP A 394 -34.70 -22.48 4.73
N LYS A 395 -35.31 -21.29 4.86
CA LYS A 395 -36.74 -21.06 4.69
C LYS A 395 -36.95 -20.03 3.59
N VAL A 396 -37.95 -20.27 2.75
CA VAL A 396 -38.41 -19.29 1.76
C VAL A 396 -39.21 -18.20 2.47
N LEU A 397 -38.95 -16.94 2.12
CA LEU A 397 -39.70 -15.76 2.55
C LEU A 397 -40.72 -15.34 1.51
#